data_AF-A0A1D2TXK6-F1
#
_entry.id   AF-A0A1D2TXK6-F1
#
_cell.length_a   1.000
_cell.length_b   1.000
_cell.length_c   1.000
_cell.angle_alpha   90.00
_cell.angle_beta   90.00
_cell.angle_gamma   90.00
#
_symmetry.space_group_name_H-M   'P 1'
#
loop_
_entity.id
_entity.type
_entity.pdbx_description
1 polymer ?
#
loop_
_entity_poly.entity_id
_entity_poly.type
_entity_poly.pdbx_seq_one_letter_code
_entity_poly.pdbx_strand_id
1 'polypeptide(L)'
;MAKTDLSVMKYWRSSVADSAIGDACLTRKALEGFHGLSSEEAETGILGKEAIDFLFDKVPEHTRRIAVSYRPLHARRQSRHTRSRGDGLPLEVTPVVTEAQVTREGRIIPKQSVIARDVLDPLAHGAFSVGSVANLDGFLTSQPFARKEEDPSLWQD
;
A
#
# COMPACT_ATOMS: atom_id res chain seq x y z
N MET A 1 2.82 -8.40 33.51
CA MET A 1 1.87 -7.43 32.91
C MET A 1 2.57 -6.16 32.42
N ALA A 2 3.34 -5.43 33.24
CA ALA A 2 3.94 -4.14 32.83
C ALA A 2 4.92 -4.15 31.62
N LYS A 3 5.62 -5.25 31.34
CA LYS A 3 6.57 -5.33 30.20
C LYS A 3 5.86 -5.37 28.84
N THR A 4 4.69 -6.01 28.76
CA THR A 4 3.92 -6.17 27.52
C THR A 4 3.33 -4.84 27.06
N ASP A 5 2.82 -4.04 28.01
CA ASP A 5 2.27 -2.71 27.72
C ASP A 5 3.36 -1.72 27.25
N LEU A 6 4.58 -1.82 27.79
CA LEU A 6 5.72 -1.02 27.34
C LEU A 6 6.21 -1.41 25.94
N SER A 7 6.20 -2.71 25.59
CA SER A 7 6.52 -3.14 24.22
C SER A 7 5.45 -2.70 23.22
N VAL A 8 4.18 -2.78 23.59
CA VAL A 8 3.05 -2.29 22.77
C VAL A 8 3.17 -0.77 22.59
N MET A 9 3.41 0.00 23.67
CA MET A 9 3.58 1.46 23.57
C MET A 9 4.79 1.90 22.74
N LYS A 10 5.92 1.17 22.82
CA LYS A 10 7.08 1.42 21.94
C LYS A 10 6.77 1.09 20.48
N TYR A 11 6.09 -0.01 20.23
CA TYR A 11 5.61 -0.38 18.89
C TYR A 11 4.66 0.66 18.33
N TRP A 12 3.64 1.10 19.08
CA TRP A 12 2.70 2.14 18.65
C TRP A 12 3.40 3.46 18.30
N ARG A 13 4.42 3.86 19.06
CA ARG A 13 5.22 5.05 18.74
C ARG A 13 6.04 4.91 17.46
N SER A 14 6.52 3.72 17.13
CA SER A 14 7.20 3.45 15.85
C SER A 14 6.20 3.33 14.69
N SER A 15 5.07 2.66 14.88
CA SER A 15 4.03 2.49 13.84
C SER A 15 3.33 3.81 13.47
N VAL A 16 3.12 4.71 14.43
CA VAL A 16 2.57 6.06 14.15
C VAL A 16 3.56 6.92 13.35
N ALA A 17 4.87 6.77 13.59
CA ALA A 17 5.90 7.50 12.85
C ALA A 17 6.04 6.99 11.39
N ASP A 18 5.66 5.74 11.12
CA ASP A 18 5.77 5.09 9.81
C ASP A 18 4.47 5.13 8.97
N SER A 19 3.35 5.60 9.52
CA SER A 19 2.04 5.71 8.85
C SER A 19 2.03 6.72 7.66
N ALA A 20 3.14 7.40 7.39
CA ALA A 20 3.25 8.42 6.34
C ALA A 20 2.88 7.91 4.93
N ILE A 21 3.08 6.62 4.64
CA ILE A 21 2.85 6.03 3.31
C ILE A 21 1.45 5.37 3.20
N GLY A 22 0.75 5.23 4.32
CA GLY A 22 -0.65 4.80 4.41
C GLY A 22 -0.86 3.36 4.90
N ASP A 23 -2.02 3.13 5.50
CA ASP A 23 -2.40 1.85 6.13
C ASP A 23 -2.76 0.77 5.11
N ALA A 24 -2.54 -0.51 5.43
CA ALA A 24 -2.96 -1.61 4.57
C ALA A 24 -4.46 -1.90 4.64
N CYS A 25 -5.07 -1.74 5.80
CA CYS A 25 -6.50 -2.03 5.99
C CYS A 25 -7.36 -0.87 5.48
N LEU A 26 -8.03 -1.05 4.35
CA LEU A 26 -8.87 -0.01 3.76
C LEU A 26 -10.33 -0.16 4.20
N THR A 27 -10.94 0.98 4.55
CA THR A 27 -12.40 1.05 4.68
C THR A 27 -13.03 1.07 3.29
N ARG A 28 -14.31 0.67 3.18
CA ARG A 28 -15.05 0.77 1.91
C ARG A 28 -15.04 2.18 1.34
N LYS A 29 -15.17 3.20 2.21
CA LYS A 29 -15.11 4.60 1.82
C LYS A 29 -13.73 5.00 1.29
N ALA A 30 -12.65 4.51 1.90
CA ALA A 30 -11.30 4.77 1.40
C ALA A 30 -11.07 4.13 0.02
N LEU A 31 -11.66 2.95 -0.23
CA LEU A 31 -11.56 2.25 -1.50
C LEU A 31 -12.20 3.02 -2.67
N GLU A 32 -13.20 3.88 -2.42
CA GLU A 32 -13.82 4.73 -3.44
C GLU A 32 -12.83 5.74 -4.05
N GLY A 33 -11.73 6.04 -3.35
CA GLY A 33 -10.64 6.87 -3.87
C GLY A 33 -9.65 6.14 -4.79
N PHE A 34 -9.86 4.84 -5.03
CA PHE A 34 -9.00 4.02 -5.87
C PHE A 34 -9.72 3.57 -7.14
N HIS A 35 -8.95 3.49 -8.23
CA HIS A 35 -9.37 2.85 -9.46
C HIS A 35 -8.73 1.46 -9.54
N GLY A 36 -9.52 0.44 -9.87
CA GLY A 36 -9.02 -0.91 -10.08
C GLY A 36 -8.32 -1.02 -11.43
N LEU A 37 -7.14 -1.64 -11.47
CA LEU A 37 -6.42 -1.86 -12.72
C LEU A 37 -6.80 -3.21 -13.34
N SER A 38 -6.80 -3.26 -14.67
CA SER A 38 -6.76 -4.52 -15.41
C SER A 38 -5.40 -5.21 -15.26
N SER A 39 -5.33 -6.50 -15.60
CA SER A 39 -4.07 -7.25 -15.58
C SER A 39 -3.01 -6.62 -16.49
N GLU A 40 -3.41 -6.16 -17.68
CA GLU A 40 -2.50 -5.53 -18.65
C GLU A 40 -1.89 -4.24 -18.10
N GLU A 41 -2.70 -3.37 -17.49
CA GLU A 41 -2.23 -2.12 -16.88
C GLU A 41 -1.29 -2.39 -15.69
N ALA A 42 -1.59 -3.42 -14.88
CA ALA A 42 -0.76 -3.81 -13.74
C ALA A 42 0.59 -4.42 -14.15
N GLU A 43 0.63 -5.18 -15.25
CA GLU A 43 1.84 -5.80 -15.79
C GLU A 43 2.73 -4.81 -16.53
N THR A 44 2.14 -3.92 -17.33
CA THR A 44 2.89 -2.96 -18.17
C THR A 44 3.20 -1.65 -17.47
N GLY A 45 2.42 -1.29 -16.44
CA GLY A 45 2.47 0.03 -15.80
C GLY A 45 1.95 1.17 -16.68
N ILE A 46 1.20 0.84 -17.74
CA ILE A 46 0.58 1.81 -18.65
C ILE A 46 -0.94 1.78 -18.44
N LEU A 47 -1.49 2.89 -17.96
CA LEU A 47 -2.90 3.07 -17.67
C LEU A 47 -3.72 3.37 -18.93
N GLY A 48 -4.90 2.77 -18.99
CA GLY A 48 -5.93 3.07 -19.96
C GLY A 48 -6.60 4.41 -19.70
N LYS A 49 -7.42 4.83 -20.66
CA LYS A 49 -8.10 6.12 -20.63
C LYS A 49 -8.99 6.29 -19.39
N GLU A 50 -9.72 5.25 -18.98
CA GLU A 50 -10.63 5.31 -17.83
C GLU A 50 -9.89 5.63 -16.53
N ALA A 51 -8.77 4.95 -16.28
CA ALA A 51 -7.91 5.19 -15.12
C ALA A 51 -7.31 6.61 -15.15
N ILE A 52 -6.91 7.10 -16.33
CA ILE A 52 -6.36 8.45 -16.49
C ILE A 52 -7.43 9.53 -16.28
N ASP A 53 -8.62 9.35 -16.84
CA ASP A 53 -9.74 10.26 -16.66
C ASP A 53 -10.15 10.31 -15.17
N PHE A 54 -10.13 9.17 -14.46
CA PHE A 54 -10.36 9.12 -13.01
C PHE A 54 -9.30 9.90 -12.21
N LEU A 55 -8.02 9.66 -12.52
CA LEU A 55 -6.89 10.23 -11.78
C LEU A 55 -6.69 11.73 -12.03
N PHE A 56 -6.94 12.19 -13.25
CA PHE A 56 -6.79 13.60 -13.64
C PHE A 56 -8.11 14.37 -13.61
N ASP A 57 -9.19 13.79 -13.07
CA ASP A 57 -10.44 14.51 -12.86
C ASP A 57 -10.17 15.75 -11.99
N LYS A 58 -10.62 16.91 -12.47
CA LYS A 58 -10.42 18.22 -11.83
C LYS A 58 -8.94 18.61 -11.59
N VAL A 59 -7.98 17.92 -12.21
CA VAL A 59 -6.57 18.30 -12.18
C VAL A 59 -6.28 19.29 -13.32
N PRO A 60 -5.63 20.44 -13.06
CA PRO A 60 -5.32 21.43 -14.09
C PRO A 60 -4.58 20.85 -15.29
N GLU A 61 -4.89 21.30 -16.50
CA GLU A 61 -4.33 20.77 -17.75
C GLU A 61 -2.80 20.85 -17.82
N HIS A 62 -2.21 21.88 -17.19
CA HIS A 62 -0.76 22.07 -17.15
C HIS A 62 -0.03 21.09 -16.20
N THR A 63 -0.76 20.41 -15.31
CA THR A 63 -0.19 19.40 -14.41
C THR A 63 0.11 18.13 -15.22
N ARG A 64 1.40 17.88 -15.47
CA ARG A 64 1.89 16.75 -16.28
C ARG A 64 1.91 15.41 -15.52
N ARG A 65 2.06 15.48 -14.20
CA ARG A 65 2.19 14.31 -13.31
C ARG A 65 1.49 14.57 -12.00
N ILE A 66 0.89 13.54 -11.43
CA ILE A 66 0.31 13.55 -10.09
C ILE A 66 0.96 12.48 -9.23
N ALA A 67 0.97 12.67 -7.92
CA ALA A 67 1.37 11.63 -6.97
C ALA A 67 0.17 10.73 -6.66
N VAL A 68 0.39 9.42 -6.61
CA VAL A 68 -0.63 8.41 -6.31
C VAL A 68 -0.09 7.36 -5.35
N SER A 69 -1.00 6.66 -4.68
CA SER A 69 -0.70 5.41 -3.98
C SER A 69 -1.06 4.24 -4.90
N TYR A 70 -0.07 3.45 -5.28
CA TYR A 70 -0.23 2.21 -6.03
C TYR A 70 -0.23 1.02 -5.06
N ARG A 71 -1.22 0.13 -5.18
CA ARG A 71 -1.48 -0.98 -4.25
C ARG A 71 -1.51 -2.31 -5.04
N PRO A 72 -0.34 -2.87 -5.40
CA PRO A 72 -0.25 -4.01 -6.34
C PRO A 72 -0.82 -5.31 -5.79
N LEU A 73 -0.90 -5.44 -4.46
CA LEU A 73 -1.50 -6.59 -3.80
C LEU A 73 -2.75 -6.12 -3.06
N HIS A 74 -3.92 -6.48 -3.58
CA HIS A 74 -5.21 -6.22 -2.94
C HIS A 74 -5.92 -7.54 -2.67
N ALA A 75 -6.21 -7.80 -1.40
CA ALA A 75 -6.94 -8.96 -0.95
C ALA A 75 -8.26 -8.53 -0.33
N ARG A 76 -9.34 -9.15 -0.79
CA ARG A 76 -10.69 -8.95 -0.27
C ARG A 76 -11.15 -10.16 0.54
N ARG A 77 -11.70 -9.90 1.72
CA ARG A 77 -12.28 -10.94 2.56
C ARG A 77 -13.48 -11.59 1.86
N GLN A 78 -13.42 -12.91 1.67
CA GLN A 78 -14.55 -13.67 1.16
C GLN A 78 -15.57 -13.94 2.28
N SER A 79 -16.85 -13.60 2.05
CA SER A 79 -17.95 -13.96 2.96
C SER A 79 -18.82 -15.06 2.32
N ARG A 80 -18.79 -16.27 2.88
CA ARG A 80 -19.60 -17.41 2.37
C ARG A 80 -21.03 -17.48 2.96
N HIS A 81 -21.34 -16.67 3.97
CA HIS A 81 -22.71 -16.53 4.51
C HIS A 81 -22.99 -15.07 4.85
N THR A 82 -24.18 -14.59 4.49
CA THR A 82 -24.61 -13.16 4.47
C THR A 82 -24.60 -12.43 5.81
N ARG A 83 -24.15 -13.05 6.90
CA ARG A 83 -23.94 -12.33 8.16
C ARG A 83 -22.52 -11.79 8.19
N SER A 84 -22.42 -10.47 8.02
CA SER A 84 -21.30 -9.68 8.53
C SER A 84 -21.04 -10.14 9.97
N ARG A 85 -19.97 -10.91 10.17
CA ARG A 85 -19.48 -11.22 11.50
C ARG A 85 -18.86 -9.93 12.03
N GLY A 86 -19.34 -9.45 13.17
CA GLY A 86 -18.74 -8.33 13.90
C GLY A 86 -17.45 -8.75 14.59
N ASP A 87 -16.57 -9.47 13.89
CA ASP A 87 -15.29 -9.98 14.41
C ASP A 87 -14.15 -8.97 14.26
N GLY A 88 -14.44 -7.77 13.75
CA GLY A 88 -13.46 -6.67 13.65
C GLY A 88 -12.38 -6.87 12.59
N LEU A 89 -12.46 -7.94 11.77
CA LEU A 89 -11.46 -8.20 10.73
C LEU A 89 -11.66 -7.26 9.52
N PRO A 90 -10.56 -6.78 8.91
CA PRO A 90 -10.64 -5.90 7.74
C PRO A 90 -11.31 -6.60 6.55
N LEU A 91 -12.06 -5.82 5.77
CA LEU A 91 -12.71 -6.31 4.55
C LEU A 91 -11.78 -6.25 3.35
N GLU A 92 -10.96 -5.20 3.28
CA GLU A 92 -10.05 -4.89 2.19
C GLU A 92 -8.65 -4.70 2.77
N VAL A 93 -7.68 -5.44 2.25
CA VAL A 93 -6.30 -5.44 2.75
C VAL A 93 -5.36 -5.21 1.57
N THR A 94 -4.50 -4.21 1.69
CA THR A 94 -3.48 -3.83 0.69
C THR A 94 -2.10 -3.76 1.34
N PRO A 95 -1.45 -4.90 1.63
CA PRO A 95 -0.25 -4.95 2.48
C PRO A 95 0.97 -4.28 1.85
N VAL A 96 1.02 -4.17 0.51
CA VAL A 96 2.10 -3.50 -0.21
C VAL A 96 1.61 -2.14 -0.66
N VAL A 97 2.33 -1.10 -0.26
CA VAL A 97 2.02 0.28 -0.59
C VAL A 97 3.18 0.88 -1.35
N THR A 98 2.90 1.36 -2.55
CA THR A 98 3.90 1.99 -3.41
C THR A 98 3.51 3.44 -3.63
N GLU A 99 4.35 4.37 -3.17
CA GLU A 99 4.30 5.75 -3.65
C GLU A 99 4.70 5.77 -5.12
N ALA A 100 3.88 6.37 -5.96
CA ALA A 100 4.14 6.47 -7.38
C ALA A 100 3.75 7.84 -7.91
N GLN A 101 4.18 8.14 -9.13
CA GLN A 101 3.63 9.20 -9.93
C GLN A 101 2.95 8.62 -11.16
N VAL A 102 1.90 9.28 -11.63
CA VAL A 102 1.25 8.95 -12.90
C VAL A 102 1.36 10.14 -13.83
N THR A 103 1.78 9.91 -15.07
CA THR A 103 1.81 10.93 -16.12
C THR A 103 0.48 11.00 -16.87
N ARG A 104 0.19 12.12 -17.53
CA ARG A 104 -1.04 12.25 -18.36
C ARG A 104 -1.10 11.25 -19.51
N GLU A 105 0.04 10.72 -19.93
CA GLU A 105 0.17 9.71 -20.97
C GLU A 105 -0.09 8.28 -20.47
N GLY A 106 -0.45 8.07 -19.20
CA GLY A 106 -0.78 6.75 -18.68
C GLY A 106 0.30 6.10 -17.82
N ARG A 107 1.52 6.63 -17.78
CA ARG A 107 2.66 5.87 -17.23
C ARG A 107 2.76 5.99 -15.72
N ILE A 108 2.79 4.84 -15.05
CA ILE A 108 3.11 4.71 -13.62
C ILE A 108 4.63 4.78 -13.45
N ILE A 109 5.09 5.63 -12.54
CA ILE A 109 6.50 5.79 -12.16
C ILE A 109 6.59 5.50 -10.66
N PRO A 110 6.93 4.27 -10.26
CA PRO A 110 7.12 3.92 -8.86
C PRO A 110 8.26 4.72 -8.22
N LYS A 111 8.11 5.08 -6.95
CA LYS A 111 9.15 5.76 -6.16
C LYS A 111 9.64 4.88 -5.02
N GLN A 112 8.76 4.60 -4.07
CA GLN A 112 9.09 3.87 -2.87
C GLN A 112 7.98 2.89 -2.54
N SER A 113 8.36 1.64 -2.31
CA SER A 113 7.43 0.59 -1.84
C SER A 113 7.73 0.27 -0.39
N VAL A 114 6.66 0.07 0.39
CA VAL A 114 6.73 -0.39 1.77
C VAL A 114 5.71 -1.49 2.00
N ILE A 115 5.98 -2.32 3.00
CA ILE A 115 4.98 -3.21 3.58
C ILE A 115 4.35 -2.45 4.75
N ALA A 116 3.03 -2.30 4.73
CA ALA A 116 2.34 -1.56 5.78
C ALA A 116 2.46 -2.29 7.12
N ARG A 117 2.86 -1.57 8.16
CA ARG A 117 3.16 -2.17 9.47
C ARG A 117 1.90 -2.45 10.31
N ASP A 118 0.75 -1.87 9.98
CA ASP A 118 -0.54 -2.09 10.66
C ASP A 118 -1.08 -3.51 10.50
N VAL A 119 -0.48 -4.30 9.60
CA VAL A 119 -0.79 -5.73 9.39
C VAL A 119 0.38 -6.65 9.77
N LEU A 120 1.39 -6.14 10.50
CA LEU A 120 2.54 -6.90 10.95
C LEU A 120 2.64 -6.97 12.47
N ASP A 121 2.76 -8.19 12.99
CA ASP A 121 2.94 -8.44 14.42
C ASP A 121 4.21 -7.79 14.97
N PRO A 122 4.18 -7.27 16.21
CA PRO A 122 3.12 -7.45 17.21
C PRO A 122 1.92 -6.50 17.06
N LEU A 123 0.71 -7.04 16.99
CA LEU A 123 -0.55 -6.26 17.01
C LEU A 123 -1.36 -6.51 18.29
N ALA A 124 -2.45 -5.77 18.47
CA ALA A 124 -3.41 -6.04 19.54
C ALA A 124 -3.98 -7.47 19.41
N HIS A 125 -4.28 -8.12 20.54
CA HIS A 125 -4.79 -9.49 20.52
C HIS A 125 -6.07 -9.60 19.69
N GLY A 126 -6.11 -10.55 18.74
CA GLY A 126 -7.23 -10.75 17.82
C GLY A 126 -7.21 -9.84 16.58
N ALA A 127 -6.20 -8.98 16.42
CA ALA A 127 -6.01 -8.21 15.20
C ALA A 127 -5.60 -9.09 14.02
N PHE A 128 -5.88 -8.62 12.80
CA PHE A 128 -5.49 -9.28 11.58
C PHE A 128 -4.00 -9.02 11.28
N SER A 129 -3.24 -10.09 11.06
CA SER A 129 -1.81 -10.05 10.76
C SER A 129 -1.51 -10.90 9.54
N VAL A 130 -0.60 -10.44 8.69
CA VAL A 130 -0.08 -11.20 7.53
C VAL A 130 1.37 -11.65 7.75
N GLY A 131 2.01 -11.24 8.84
CA GLY A 131 3.41 -11.50 9.11
C GLY A 131 3.90 -10.77 10.36
N SER A 132 5.21 -10.66 10.53
CA SER A 132 5.79 -9.94 11.67
C SER A 132 6.78 -8.89 11.23
N VAL A 133 6.92 -7.83 12.03
CA VAL A 133 7.95 -6.81 11.85
C VAL A 133 9.34 -7.43 11.92
N ALA A 134 9.54 -8.42 12.79
CA ALA A 134 10.81 -9.15 12.88
C ALA A 134 11.19 -9.85 11.57
N ASN A 135 10.22 -10.44 10.86
CA ASN A 135 10.47 -11.06 9.56
C ASN A 135 10.77 -10.01 8.49
N LEU A 136 10.05 -8.88 8.50
CA LEU A 136 10.32 -7.75 7.60
C LEU A 136 11.73 -7.21 7.82
N ASP A 137 12.11 -6.94 9.07
CA ASP A 137 13.42 -6.40 9.42
C ASP A 137 14.54 -7.38 9.04
N GLY A 138 14.35 -8.68 9.30
CA GLY A 138 15.28 -9.73 8.89
C GLY A 138 15.45 -9.81 7.37
N PHE A 139 14.35 -9.68 6.63
CA PHE A 139 14.36 -9.60 5.17
C PHE A 139 15.13 -8.37 4.69
N LEU A 140 14.80 -7.18 5.17
CA LEU A 140 15.44 -5.93 4.76
C LEU A 140 16.92 -5.84 5.16
N THR A 141 17.31 -6.51 6.25
CA THR A 141 18.71 -6.65 6.65
C THR A 141 19.48 -7.54 5.66
N SER A 142 18.86 -8.62 5.20
CA SER A 142 19.49 -9.59 4.29
C SER A 142 19.43 -9.14 2.82
N GLN A 143 18.37 -8.40 2.47
CA GLN A 143 18.02 -7.94 1.13
C GLN A 143 17.52 -6.50 1.22
N PRO A 144 18.42 -5.53 1.44
CA PRO A 144 18.02 -4.13 1.49
C PRO A 144 17.42 -3.73 0.14
N PHE A 145 16.32 -2.97 0.16
CA PHE A 145 15.84 -2.34 -1.07
C PHE A 145 16.98 -1.54 -1.69
N ALA A 146 17.28 -1.81 -2.96
CA ALA A 146 18.32 -1.09 -3.66
C ALA A 146 17.94 0.40 -3.67
N ARG A 147 18.66 1.23 -2.91
CA ARG A 147 18.54 2.68 -2.98
C ARG A 147 19.16 3.13 -4.30
N LYS A 148 18.44 2.99 -5.41
CA LYS A 148 18.83 3.60 -6.67
C LYS A 148 18.46 5.08 -6.61
N GLU A 149 19.42 5.88 -6.16
CA GLU A 149 19.49 7.30 -6.53
C GLU A 149 19.56 7.35 -8.06
N GLU A 150 18.58 8.00 -8.69
CA GLU A 150 18.37 8.19 -10.14
C GLU A 150 19.29 7.36 -11.05
N ASP A 151 18.92 6.11 -11.34
CA ASP A 151 19.63 5.30 -12.33
C ASP A 151 19.14 5.69 -13.74
N PRO A 152 19.97 6.36 -14.57
CA PRO A 152 19.58 6.80 -15.91
C PRO A 152 19.35 5.62 -16.88
N SER A 153 19.77 4.41 -16.50
CA SER A 153 19.62 3.20 -17.33
C SER A 153 18.24 2.56 -17.29
N LEU A 154 17.30 3.09 -16.47
CA LEU A 154 15.94 2.54 -16.34
C LEU A 154 15.08 2.60 -17.61
N TRP A 155 15.55 3.25 -18.69
CA TRP A 155 14.80 3.42 -19.95
C TRP A 155 15.58 3.01 -21.20
N GLN A 156 16.66 2.24 -21.05
CA GLN A 156 17.40 1.72 -22.19
C GLN A 156 17.33 0.19 -22.17
N ASP A 157 16.55 -0.36 -23.11
CA ASP A 157 16.75 -1.70 -23.67
C ASP A 157 17.85 -1.65 -24.73
#